data_AF-A0A094KPH4-F1
#
_entry.id   AF-A0A094KPH4-F1
#
_cell.length_a   1.000
_cell.length_b   1.000
_cell.length_c   1.000
_cell.angle_alpha   90.00
_cell.angle_beta   90.00
_cell.angle_gamma   90.00
#
_symmetry.space_group_name_H-M   'P 1'
#
loop_
_entity.id
_entity.type
_entity.pdbx_description
1 polymer ?
#
loop_
_entity_poly.entity_id
_entity_poly.type
_entity_poly.pdbx_seq_one_letter_code
_entity_poly.pdbx_strand_id
1 'polypeptide(L)'
;MAPSAIAQRRTHNLLLFQKLLNLRDGASPFTLLLDTLEESSQPVIREFVTRAKIAKSKVIYVSFQTLKSPAQVDVVIRAHGKPLAALKQEILTHLPPPPSAAVPSPSAKAIVIIDTLYPLAASASSSLPSFLSSFLFPGISLIATYHLDIPLTTQKLPNPYAPSPLTTLSYLATSILRISSLDHAVQEKRARDRSLPEPTFGLHEGRDGVIIGRKSLGEEVQGVVVEMEIRRKSGRGVREVLVLAPSSASLPSSLEAGGKMRVGPGAAGSKICLLDDHPLYAAPEVGDGQGAMDDEDEEPESTFSLGLTEKQKKDREGVVLPYFDAQSGGGDGGRILYEMGREDDWDPEEDEI
;
A
#
# COMPACT_ATOMS: atom_id res chain seq x y z
N MET A 1 -14.75 16.06 20.81
CA MET A 1 -13.51 16.52 20.15
C MET A 1 -13.51 16.01 18.72
N ALA A 2 -13.17 16.84 17.72
CA ALA A 2 -13.07 16.40 16.33
C ALA A 2 -11.88 15.43 16.17
N PRO A 3 -12.01 14.37 15.34
CA PRO A 3 -10.90 13.44 15.12
C PRO A 3 -9.73 14.15 14.43
N SER A 4 -8.50 13.86 14.88
CA SER A 4 -7.27 14.41 14.30
C SER A 4 -7.16 14.08 12.80
N ALA A 5 -6.48 14.95 12.04
CA ALA A 5 -6.30 14.77 10.59
C ALA A 5 -5.68 13.40 10.23
N ILE A 6 -4.79 12.89 11.09
CA ILE A 6 -4.18 11.56 10.95
C ILE A 6 -5.24 10.45 11.13
N ALA A 7 -6.07 10.54 12.17
CA ALA A 7 -7.13 9.56 12.41
C ALA A 7 -8.17 9.54 11.27
N GLN A 8 -8.46 10.70 10.69
CA GLN A 8 -9.34 10.82 9.52
C GLN A 8 -8.72 10.13 8.29
N ARG A 9 -7.44 10.39 8.00
CA ARG A 9 -6.71 9.73 6.90
C ARG A 9 -6.69 8.21 7.05
N ARG A 10 -6.37 7.70 8.25
CA ARG A 10 -6.33 6.25 8.54
C ARG A 10 -7.68 5.59 8.26
N THR A 11 -8.76 6.18 8.77
CA THR A 11 -10.12 5.67 8.57
C THR A 11 -10.52 5.72 7.10
N HIS A 12 -10.23 6.83 6.42
CA HIS A 12 -10.52 6.98 5.00
C HIS A 12 -9.82 5.90 4.15
N ASN A 13 -8.55 5.62 4.42
CA ASN A 13 -7.77 4.67 3.62
C ASN A 13 -8.20 3.22 3.87
N LEU A 14 -8.54 2.87 5.12
CA LEU A 14 -9.14 1.58 5.45
C LEU A 14 -10.49 1.39 4.73
N LEU A 15 -11.36 2.40 4.76
CA LEU A 15 -12.65 2.37 4.07
C LEU A 15 -12.49 2.26 2.55
N LEU A 16 -11.47 2.92 1.99
CA LEU A 16 -11.17 2.87 0.57
C LEU A 16 -10.71 1.47 0.14
N PHE A 17 -9.88 0.80 0.93
CA PHE A 17 -9.52 -0.60 0.69
C PHE A 17 -10.73 -1.53 0.82
N GLN A 18 -11.55 -1.37 1.86
CA GLN A 18 -12.79 -2.13 2.00
C GLN A 18 -13.76 -1.90 0.83
N LYS A 19 -13.84 -0.66 0.32
CA LYS A 19 -14.65 -0.33 -0.85
C LYS A 19 -14.17 -1.08 -2.09
N LEU A 20 -12.85 -1.15 -2.29
CA LEU A 20 -12.22 -1.92 -3.37
C LEU A 20 -12.58 -3.40 -3.26
N LEU A 21 -12.33 -4.01 -2.10
CA LEU A 21 -12.59 -5.43 -1.86
C LEU A 21 -14.08 -5.80 -1.99
N ASN A 22 -14.98 -4.90 -1.60
CA ASN A 22 -16.43 -5.10 -1.72
C ASN A 22 -16.97 -4.86 -3.14
N LEU A 23 -16.12 -4.46 -4.09
CA LEU A 23 -16.51 -4.16 -5.48
C LEU A 23 -17.67 -3.15 -5.56
N ARG A 24 -17.75 -2.21 -4.60
CA ARG A 24 -18.83 -1.21 -4.56
C ARG A 24 -18.60 -0.11 -5.59
N ASP A 25 -19.68 0.34 -6.24
CA ASP A 25 -19.72 1.46 -7.19
C ASP A 25 -18.71 1.39 -8.34
N GLY A 26 -18.27 0.20 -8.76
CA GLY A 26 -17.19 0.08 -9.74
C GLY A 26 -15.89 0.72 -9.24
N ALA A 27 -15.54 0.50 -7.97
CA ALA A 27 -14.38 1.07 -7.30
C ALA A 27 -13.09 1.02 -8.13
N SER A 28 -12.90 -0.08 -8.87
CA SER A 28 -11.81 -0.26 -9.81
C SER A 28 -12.28 -1.16 -10.96
N PRO A 29 -12.33 -0.67 -12.22
CA PRO A 29 -12.61 -1.52 -13.37
C PRO A 29 -11.51 -2.56 -13.60
N PHE A 30 -10.24 -2.21 -13.35
CA PHE A 30 -9.11 -3.12 -13.48
C PHE A 30 -8.18 -3.06 -12.25
N THR A 31 -8.14 -4.16 -11.51
CA THR A 31 -7.27 -4.36 -10.35
C THR A 31 -6.15 -5.34 -10.70
N LEU A 32 -4.91 -4.88 -10.64
CA LEU A 32 -3.72 -5.69 -10.87
C LEU A 32 -3.15 -6.17 -9.53
N LEU A 33 -3.03 -7.48 -9.36
CA LEU A 33 -2.36 -8.10 -8.23
C LEU A 33 -0.91 -8.41 -8.63
N LEU A 34 0.05 -7.91 -7.85
CA LEU A 34 1.46 -8.18 -8.02
C LEU A 34 1.91 -9.04 -6.83
N ASP A 35 2.30 -10.27 -7.12
CA ASP A 35 2.79 -11.22 -6.13
C ASP A 35 4.16 -11.79 -6.50
N THR A 36 4.75 -12.51 -5.56
CA THR A 36 6.07 -13.13 -5.66
C THR A 36 5.97 -14.62 -5.34
N LEU A 37 7.05 -15.37 -5.52
CA LEU A 37 7.15 -16.77 -5.11
C LEU A 37 7.12 -16.92 -3.57
N GLU A 38 7.54 -15.87 -2.85
CA GLU A 38 7.53 -15.82 -1.39
C GLU A 38 6.11 -15.79 -0.84
N GLU A 39 5.27 -14.88 -1.37
CA GLU A 39 3.89 -14.68 -0.94
C GLU A 39 2.96 -14.59 -2.15
N SER A 40 2.04 -15.55 -2.24
CA SER A 40 1.09 -15.63 -3.35
C SER A 40 -0.12 -14.73 -3.14
N SER A 41 -0.70 -14.24 -4.23
CA SER A 41 -1.94 -13.44 -4.25
C SER A 41 -3.22 -14.16 -3.82
N GLN A 42 -3.16 -15.48 -3.62
CA GLN A 42 -4.32 -16.32 -3.30
C GLN A 42 -5.15 -15.85 -2.09
N PRO A 43 -4.57 -15.41 -0.96
CA PRO A 43 -5.37 -14.92 0.18
C PRO A 43 -6.22 -13.70 -0.19
N VAL A 44 -5.67 -12.78 -1.00
CA VAL A 44 -6.39 -11.60 -1.49
C VAL A 44 -7.48 -11.99 -2.49
N ILE A 45 -7.19 -12.93 -3.40
CA ILE A 45 -8.19 -13.46 -4.35
C ILE A 45 -9.36 -14.10 -3.60
N ARG A 46 -9.09 -14.91 -2.56
CA ARG A 46 -10.15 -15.53 -1.74
C ARG A 46 -11.04 -14.47 -1.10
N GLU A 47 -10.46 -13.40 -0.57
CA GLU A 47 -11.21 -12.29 0.01
C GLU A 47 -12.13 -11.61 -1.01
N PHE A 48 -11.65 -11.37 -2.23
CA PHE A 48 -12.49 -10.87 -3.33
C PHE A 48 -13.63 -11.82 -3.69
N VAL A 49 -13.35 -13.13 -3.79
CA VAL A 49 -14.37 -14.14 -4.10
C VAL A 49 -15.43 -14.19 -3.01
N THR A 50 -15.04 -14.27 -1.74
CA THR A 50 -15.98 -14.32 -0.62
C THR A 50 -16.85 -13.06 -0.55
N ARG A 51 -16.27 -11.87 -0.72
CA ARG A 51 -17.04 -10.61 -0.76
C ARG A 51 -17.96 -10.52 -1.97
N ALA A 52 -17.51 -10.95 -3.14
CA ALA A 52 -18.33 -10.98 -4.33
C ALA A 52 -19.57 -11.86 -4.12
N LYS A 53 -19.41 -13.00 -3.43
CA LYS A 53 -20.53 -13.87 -3.07
C LYS A 53 -21.49 -13.26 -2.06
N ILE A 54 -20.98 -12.60 -1.03
CA ILE A 54 -21.81 -11.85 -0.08
C ILE A 54 -22.60 -10.76 -0.83
N ALA A 55 -21.97 -10.10 -1.80
CA ALA A 55 -22.59 -9.07 -2.65
C ALA A 55 -23.49 -9.63 -3.76
N LYS A 56 -23.64 -10.96 -3.88
CA LYS A 56 -24.39 -11.66 -4.94
C LYS A 56 -23.93 -11.32 -6.37
N SER A 57 -22.65 -11.00 -6.53
CA SER A 57 -22.01 -10.80 -7.83
C SER A 57 -21.63 -12.15 -8.45
N LYS A 58 -21.72 -12.25 -9.78
CA LYS A 58 -21.30 -13.45 -10.52
C LYS A 58 -19.78 -13.53 -10.57
N VAL A 59 -19.19 -14.64 -10.11
CA VAL A 59 -17.75 -14.87 -10.06
C VAL A 59 -17.31 -15.76 -11.21
N ILE A 60 -16.55 -15.19 -12.15
CA ILE A 60 -15.96 -15.90 -13.29
C ILE A 60 -14.46 -16.01 -13.06
N TYR A 61 -13.95 -17.23 -13.04
CA TYR A 61 -12.55 -17.52 -12.81
C TYR A 61 -11.91 -18.09 -14.08
N VAL A 62 -10.90 -17.40 -14.60
CA VAL A 62 -10.12 -17.79 -15.76
C VAL A 62 -8.82 -18.43 -15.26
N SER A 63 -8.65 -19.71 -15.53
CA SER A 63 -7.53 -20.52 -15.07
C SER A 63 -6.56 -20.85 -16.21
N PHE A 64 -5.33 -20.37 -16.08
CA PHE A 64 -4.18 -20.78 -16.89
C PHE A 64 -3.30 -21.81 -16.19
N GLN A 65 -3.11 -21.66 -14.87
CA GLN A 65 -2.24 -22.52 -14.06
C GLN A 65 -2.99 -23.26 -12.94
N THR A 66 -4.19 -22.80 -12.60
CA THR A 66 -4.95 -23.31 -11.45
C THR A 66 -5.72 -24.58 -11.80
N LEU A 67 -5.18 -25.74 -11.42
CA LEU A 67 -5.79 -27.04 -11.73
C LEU A 67 -7.07 -27.32 -10.92
N LYS A 68 -7.08 -26.96 -9.64
CA LYS A 68 -8.22 -27.17 -8.73
C LYS A 68 -9.10 -25.93 -8.72
N SER A 69 -10.39 -26.09 -9.03
CA SER A 69 -11.36 -24.99 -8.93
C SER A 69 -11.32 -24.37 -7.54
N PRO A 70 -11.18 -23.04 -7.42
CA PRO A 70 -11.38 -22.36 -6.15
C PRO A 70 -12.80 -22.59 -5.63
N ALA A 71 -12.95 -22.59 -4.30
CA ALA A 71 -14.26 -22.66 -3.68
C ALA A 71 -15.07 -21.40 -4.00
N GLN A 72 -16.40 -21.52 -4.05
CA GLN A 72 -17.31 -20.39 -4.19
C GLN A 72 -17.11 -19.59 -5.50
N VAL A 73 -16.83 -20.26 -6.62
CA VAL A 73 -16.82 -19.67 -7.98
C VAL A 73 -18.06 -20.12 -8.74
N ASP A 74 -18.65 -19.26 -9.58
CA ASP A 74 -19.82 -19.63 -10.42
C ASP A 74 -19.42 -20.33 -11.72
N VAL A 75 -18.39 -19.79 -12.39
CA VAL A 75 -17.93 -20.27 -13.69
C VAL A 75 -16.42 -20.37 -13.68
N VAL A 76 -15.88 -21.51 -14.11
CA VAL A 76 -14.45 -21.72 -14.30
C VAL A 76 -14.16 -21.94 -15.78
N ILE A 77 -13.37 -21.04 -16.35
CA ILE A 77 -12.91 -21.08 -17.74
C ILE A 77 -11.47 -21.57 -17.74
N ARG A 78 -11.22 -22.76 -18.30
CA ARG A 78 -9.86 -23.26 -18.50
C ARG A 78 -9.28 -22.61 -19.76
N ALA A 79 -8.28 -21.76 -19.60
CA ALA A 79 -7.67 -20.97 -20.67
C ALA A 79 -6.45 -21.67 -21.30
N HIS A 80 -5.93 -22.73 -20.68
CA HIS A 80 -4.76 -23.47 -21.18
C HIS A 80 -4.96 -23.95 -22.62
N GLY A 81 -4.05 -23.55 -23.52
CA GLY A 81 -4.04 -23.96 -24.93
C GLY A 81 -5.11 -23.33 -25.82
N LYS A 82 -5.92 -22.38 -25.33
CA LYS A 82 -6.95 -21.71 -26.14
C LYS A 82 -6.39 -20.48 -26.85
N PRO A 83 -6.79 -20.22 -28.12
CA PRO A 83 -6.43 -18.98 -28.79
C PRO A 83 -7.16 -17.78 -28.15
N LEU A 84 -6.53 -16.60 -28.19
CA LEU A 84 -7.02 -15.38 -27.54
C LEU A 84 -8.45 -15.00 -27.94
N ALA A 85 -8.80 -15.18 -29.21
CA ALA A 85 -10.13 -14.86 -29.73
C ALA A 85 -11.23 -15.78 -29.16
N ALA A 86 -10.96 -17.08 -29.06
CA ALA A 86 -11.89 -18.04 -28.47
C ALA A 86 -12.06 -17.81 -26.97
N LEU A 87 -10.95 -17.55 -26.26
CA LEU A 87 -10.98 -17.20 -24.84
C LEU A 87 -11.81 -15.95 -24.58
N LYS A 88 -11.63 -14.90 -25.41
CA LYS A 88 -12.42 -13.67 -25.33
C LYS A 88 -13.91 -13.96 -25.50
N GLN A 89 -14.29 -14.72 -26.52
CA GLN A 89 -15.70 -15.06 -26.78
C GLN A 89 -16.29 -15.85 -25.61
N GLU A 90 -15.60 -16.86 -25.09
CA GLU A 90 -16.05 -17.65 -23.95
C GLU A 90 -16.28 -16.79 -22.70
N ILE A 91 -15.34 -15.90 -22.35
CA ILE A 91 -15.52 -14.97 -21.23
C ILE A 91 -16.76 -14.08 -21.45
N LEU A 92 -16.93 -13.52 -22.65
CA LEU A 92 -18.08 -12.66 -22.98
C LEU A 92 -19.42 -13.39 -22.88
N THR A 93 -19.50 -14.68 -23.22
CA THR A 93 -20.76 -15.44 -23.09
C THR A 93 -21.26 -15.57 -21.65
N HIS A 94 -20.35 -15.49 -20.68
CA HIS A 94 -20.68 -15.59 -19.27
C HIS A 94 -20.89 -14.22 -18.60
N LEU A 95 -20.52 -13.13 -19.27
CA LEU A 95 -20.71 -11.78 -18.77
C LEU A 95 -22.15 -11.29 -18.98
N PRO A 96 -22.66 -10.44 -18.08
CA PRO A 96 -23.93 -9.77 -18.31
C PRO A 96 -23.84 -8.90 -19.57
N PRO A 97 -24.94 -8.74 -20.33
CA PRO A 97 -24.93 -7.88 -21.50
C PRO A 97 -24.58 -6.44 -21.08
N PRO A 98 -23.86 -5.69 -21.92
CA PRO A 98 -23.54 -4.30 -21.62
C PRO A 98 -24.85 -3.50 -21.44
N PRO A 99 -24.88 -2.56 -20.47
CA PRO A 99 -26.09 -1.77 -20.22
C PRO A 99 -26.47 -1.00 -21.49
N SER A 100 -27.62 -1.36 -22.08
CA SER A 100 -28.23 -0.59 -23.16
C SER A 100 -29.01 0.57 -22.57
N ALA A 101 -28.88 1.76 -23.15
CA ALA A 101 -29.57 2.98 -22.72
C ALA A 101 -31.12 2.87 -22.71
N ALA A 102 -31.68 1.80 -23.29
CA ALA A 102 -33.11 1.61 -23.48
C ALA A 102 -33.83 0.87 -22.34
N VAL A 103 -33.14 0.14 -21.44
CA VAL A 103 -33.80 -0.65 -20.39
C VAL A 103 -33.02 -0.60 -19.07
N PRO A 104 -33.56 0.03 -18.01
CA PRO A 104 -32.97 0.03 -16.67
C PRO A 104 -33.20 -1.34 -16.01
N SER A 105 -32.44 -2.35 -16.44
CA SER A 105 -32.37 -3.62 -15.71
C SER A 105 -31.48 -3.45 -14.46
N PRO A 106 -31.74 -4.19 -13.36
CA PRO A 106 -30.83 -4.20 -12.22
C PRO A 106 -29.44 -4.59 -12.71
N SER A 107 -28.43 -3.75 -12.47
CA SER A 107 -27.08 -3.97 -12.99
C SER A 107 -26.48 -5.23 -12.39
N ALA A 108 -26.57 -6.33 -13.12
CA ALA A 108 -25.93 -7.59 -12.75
C ALA A 108 -24.42 -7.34 -12.65
N LYS A 109 -23.87 -7.47 -11.44
CA LYS A 109 -22.44 -7.27 -11.20
C LYS A 109 -21.70 -8.57 -11.44
N ALA A 110 -20.58 -8.49 -12.14
CA ALA A 110 -19.70 -9.64 -12.36
C ALA A 110 -18.27 -9.28 -11.99
N ILE A 111 -17.55 -10.27 -11.48
CA ILE A 111 -16.11 -10.20 -11.26
C ILE A 111 -15.44 -11.25 -12.15
N VAL A 112 -14.44 -10.81 -12.89
CA VAL A 112 -13.59 -11.68 -13.71
C VAL A 112 -12.23 -11.76 -13.03
N ILE A 113 -11.82 -12.96 -12.66
CA ILE A 113 -10.54 -13.22 -12.00
C ILE A 113 -9.67 -13.99 -12.97
N ILE A 114 -8.51 -13.45 -13.33
CA ILE A 114 -7.49 -14.14 -14.13
C ILE A 114 -6.36 -14.56 -13.20
N ASP A 115 -6.12 -15.86 -13.09
CA ASP A 115 -5.16 -16.42 -12.13
C ASP A 115 -3.70 -16.07 -12.41
N THR A 116 -3.32 -15.93 -13.68
CA THR A 116 -2.02 -15.42 -14.10
C THR A 116 -2.10 -14.78 -15.49
N LEU A 117 -1.46 -13.61 -15.63
CA LEU A 117 -1.31 -12.91 -16.91
C LEU A 117 -0.08 -13.38 -17.69
N TYR A 118 0.75 -14.26 -17.13
CA TYR A 118 2.03 -14.65 -17.74
C TYR A 118 1.87 -15.21 -19.17
N PRO A 119 0.97 -16.17 -19.45
CA PRO A 119 0.82 -16.71 -20.80
C PRO A 119 0.42 -15.63 -21.82
N LEU A 120 -0.47 -14.71 -21.42
CA LEU A 120 -0.93 -13.62 -22.26
C LEU A 120 0.17 -12.57 -22.51
N ALA A 121 0.95 -12.25 -21.48
CA ALA A 121 2.08 -11.35 -21.59
C ALA A 121 3.22 -11.95 -22.44
N ALA A 122 3.43 -13.26 -22.34
CA ALA A 122 4.46 -13.98 -23.08
C ALA A 122 4.09 -14.20 -24.56
N SER A 123 2.82 -14.49 -24.88
CA SER A 123 2.42 -14.81 -26.25
C SER A 123 1.85 -13.63 -27.04
N ALA A 124 1.28 -12.64 -26.35
CA ALA A 124 0.36 -11.67 -26.96
C ALA A 124 0.48 -10.25 -26.36
N SER A 125 1.69 -9.85 -25.96
CA SER A 125 1.98 -8.59 -25.25
C SER A 125 1.37 -7.33 -25.90
N SER A 126 1.41 -7.21 -27.23
CA SER A 126 0.87 -6.06 -27.96
C SER A 126 -0.66 -6.00 -27.98
N SER A 127 -1.33 -7.16 -27.98
CA SER A 127 -2.78 -7.27 -28.02
C SER A 127 -3.44 -7.33 -26.64
N LEU A 128 -2.64 -7.57 -25.59
CA LEU A 128 -3.10 -7.69 -24.21
C LEU A 128 -3.94 -6.48 -23.75
N PRO A 129 -3.55 -5.22 -24.00
CA PRO A 129 -4.37 -4.05 -23.63
C PRO A 129 -5.76 -4.09 -24.27
N SER A 130 -5.84 -4.42 -25.56
CA SER A 130 -7.10 -4.52 -26.30
C SER A 130 -7.97 -5.66 -25.78
N PHE A 131 -7.34 -6.79 -25.44
CA PHE A 131 -8.02 -7.93 -24.83
C PHE A 131 -8.64 -7.56 -23.48
N LEU A 132 -7.86 -7.01 -22.55
CA LEU A 132 -8.37 -6.64 -21.22
C LEU A 132 -9.47 -5.57 -21.33
N SER A 133 -9.28 -4.56 -22.19
CA SER A 133 -10.25 -3.49 -22.42
C SER A 133 -11.61 -4.00 -22.90
N SER A 134 -11.64 -5.14 -23.59
CA SER A 134 -12.90 -5.73 -24.08
C SER A 134 -13.84 -6.23 -22.98
N PHE A 135 -13.35 -6.34 -21.73
CA PHE A 135 -14.14 -6.72 -20.56
C PHE A 135 -14.48 -5.53 -19.65
N LEU A 136 -13.95 -4.33 -19.95
CA LEU A 136 -14.10 -3.14 -19.09
C LEU A 136 -15.36 -2.36 -19.47
N PHE A 137 -16.51 -2.82 -18.97
CA PHE A 137 -17.77 -2.08 -19.05
C PHE A 137 -18.47 -1.99 -17.70
N PRO A 138 -19.42 -1.05 -17.51
CA PRO A 138 -19.99 -0.77 -16.20
C PRO A 138 -20.61 -2.02 -15.56
N GLY A 139 -20.29 -2.27 -14.29
CA GLY A 139 -20.76 -3.44 -13.55
C GLY A 139 -19.80 -4.63 -13.54
N ILE A 140 -18.71 -4.58 -14.32
CA ILE A 140 -17.64 -5.58 -14.28
C ILE A 140 -16.42 -5.04 -13.54
N SER A 141 -15.84 -5.88 -12.69
CA SER A 141 -14.52 -5.66 -12.12
C SER A 141 -13.58 -6.78 -12.56
N LEU A 142 -12.49 -6.40 -13.23
CA LEU A 142 -11.44 -7.31 -13.67
C LEU A 142 -10.33 -7.34 -12.62
N ILE A 143 -9.98 -8.55 -12.16
CA ILE A 143 -8.86 -8.80 -11.25
C ILE A 143 -7.91 -9.74 -11.95
N ALA A 144 -6.63 -9.39 -12.03
CA ALA A 144 -5.65 -10.22 -12.69
C ALA A 144 -4.33 -10.22 -11.93
N THR A 145 -3.71 -11.39 -11.85
CA THR A 145 -2.43 -11.58 -11.16
C THR A 145 -1.28 -11.53 -12.14
N TYR A 146 -0.20 -10.86 -11.76
CA TYR A 146 1.08 -10.86 -12.44
C TYR A 146 2.19 -11.20 -11.45
N HIS A 147 2.87 -12.33 -11.68
CA HIS A 147 3.98 -12.79 -10.86
C HIS A 147 5.25 -12.02 -11.22
N LEU A 148 5.86 -11.33 -10.24
CA LEU A 148 7.06 -10.52 -10.46
C LEU A 148 8.31 -11.37 -10.70
N ASP A 149 8.36 -12.56 -10.12
CA ASP A 149 9.53 -13.44 -10.11
C ASP A 149 9.61 -14.40 -11.30
N ILE A 150 8.60 -14.40 -12.18
CA ILE A 150 8.58 -15.26 -13.35
C ILE A 150 9.10 -14.45 -14.54
N PRO A 151 10.33 -14.70 -15.02
CA PRO A 151 10.87 -13.97 -16.14
C PRO A 151 10.08 -14.30 -17.40
N LEU A 152 9.66 -13.26 -18.12
CA LEU A 152 9.09 -13.45 -19.46
C LEU A 152 10.20 -14.01 -20.35
N THR A 153 10.01 -15.23 -20.84
CA THR A 153 10.89 -15.78 -21.88
C THR A 153 10.88 -14.80 -23.04
N THR A 154 12.02 -14.17 -23.28
CA THR A 154 12.19 -13.03 -24.17
C THR A 154 11.74 -13.40 -25.59
N GLN A 155 10.47 -13.17 -25.91
CA GLN A 155 10.13 -12.91 -27.30
C GLN A 155 10.86 -11.62 -27.67
N LYS A 156 11.55 -11.62 -28.81
CA LYS A 156 12.04 -10.38 -29.41
C LYS A 156 10.83 -9.47 -29.56
N LEU A 157 10.67 -8.50 -28.66
CA LEU A 157 9.64 -7.49 -28.77
C LEU A 157 9.78 -6.94 -30.20
N PRO A 158 8.70 -6.95 -31.00
CA PRO A 158 8.79 -6.51 -32.39
C PRO A 158 9.26 -5.05 -32.49
N ASN A 159 9.12 -4.30 -31.40
CA ASN A 159 9.63 -2.95 -31.24
C ASN A 159 10.50 -2.85 -29.96
N PRO A 160 11.78 -2.47 -30.06
CA PRO A 160 12.66 -2.27 -28.90
C PRO A 160 12.23 -1.10 -27.99
N TYR A 161 11.42 -0.17 -28.50
CA TYR A 161 10.87 0.95 -27.74
C TYR A 161 9.51 0.63 -27.10
N ALA A 162 8.97 -0.57 -27.31
CA ALA A 162 7.72 -0.97 -26.67
C ALA A 162 7.95 -1.15 -25.15
N PRO A 163 7.04 -0.63 -24.31
CA PRO A 163 7.14 -0.84 -22.87
C PRO A 163 7.02 -2.33 -22.52
N SER A 164 7.61 -2.73 -21.40
CA SER A 164 7.44 -4.08 -20.89
C SER A 164 5.96 -4.36 -20.56
N PRO A 165 5.48 -5.62 -20.65
CA PRO A 165 4.10 -5.94 -20.31
C PRO A 165 3.70 -5.50 -18.90
N LEU A 166 4.61 -5.61 -17.91
CA LEU A 166 4.38 -5.13 -16.55
C LEU A 166 4.17 -3.61 -16.51
N THR A 167 4.97 -2.85 -17.26
CA THR A 167 4.83 -1.40 -17.37
C THR A 167 3.47 -1.03 -17.98
N THR A 168 3.06 -1.71 -19.06
CA THR A 168 1.76 -1.49 -19.70
C THR A 168 0.61 -1.85 -18.77
N LEU A 169 0.67 -3.00 -18.10
CA LEU A 169 -0.34 -3.44 -17.12
C LEU A 169 -0.46 -2.45 -15.96
N SER A 170 0.66 -2.02 -15.41
CA SER A 170 0.71 -1.02 -14.34
C SER A 170 0.17 0.32 -14.79
N TYR A 171 0.35 0.68 -16.06
CA TYR A 171 -0.24 1.89 -16.63
C TYR A 171 -1.77 1.78 -16.78
N LEU A 172 -2.28 0.63 -17.24
CA LEU A 172 -3.71 0.39 -17.45
C LEU A 172 -4.50 0.18 -16.15
N ALA A 173 -3.86 -0.34 -15.11
CA ALA A 173 -4.50 -0.65 -13.83
C ALA A 173 -5.03 0.61 -13.14
N THR A 174 -6.29 0.56 -12.71
CA THR A 174 -6.91 1.59 -11.86
C THR A 174 -6.62 1.36 -10.39
N SER A 175 -6.32 0.13 -10.00
CA SER A 175 -5.81 -0.22 -8.68
C SER A 175 -4.72 -1.27 -8.81
N ILE A 176 -3.65 -1.11 -8.04
CA ILE A 176 -2.53 -2.04 -7.98
C ILE A 176 -2.40 -2.49 -6.53
N LEU A 177 -2.40 -3.80 -6.30
CA LEU A 177 -2.16 -4.39 -5.00
C LEU A 177 -0.86 -5.19 -5.06
N ARG A 178 0.17 -4.73 -4.34
CA ARG A 178 1.43 -5.44 -4.16
C ARG A 178 1.35 -6.27 -2.89
N ILE A 179 1.74 -7.52 -2.98
CA ILE A 179 1.52 -8.52 -1.95
C ILE A 179 2.88 -8.96 -1.42
N SER A 180 3.05 -8.87 -0.11
CA SER A 180 4.25 -9.29 0.59
C SER A 180 3.91 -10.01 1.88
N SER A 181 4.87 -10.75 2.43
CA SER A 181 4.64 -11.50 3.66
C SER A 181 4.67 -10.59 4.88
N LEU A 182 3.73 -10.78 5.81
CA LEU A 182 3.69 -10.03 7.08
C LEU A 182 4.92 -10.31 7.94
N ASP A 183 5.40 -11.55 7.91
CA ASP A 183 6.59 -11.96 8.67
C ASP A 183 7.85 -11.25 8.15
N HIS A 184 8.02 -11.14 6.84
CA HIS A 184 9.14 -10.40 6.24
C HIS A 184 9.10 -8.93 6.66
N ALA A 185 7.94 -8.27 6.55
CA ALA A 185 7.77 -6.87 6.96
C ALA A 185 8.06 -6.65 8.46
N VAL A 186 7.67 -7.58 9.33
CA VAL A 186 7.96 -7.53 10.76
C VAL A 186 9.44 -7.74 11.05
N GLN A 187 10.11 -8.66 10.35
CA GLN A 187 11.55 -8.90 10.52
C GLN A 187 12.39 -7.72 10.02
N GLU A 188 12.04 -7.14 8.86
CA GLU A 188 12.65 -5.91 8.35
C GLU A 188 12.51 -4.77 9.35
N LYS A 189 11.30 -4.57 9.89
CA LYS A 189 11.09 -3.56 10.92
C LYS A 189 11.92 -3.82 12.18
N ARG A 190 11.95 -5.07 12.68
CA ARG A 190 12.75 -5.43 13.87
C ARG A 190 14.23 -5.20 13.67
N ALA A 191 14.75 -5.46 12.46
CA ALA A 191 16.13 -5.16 12.12
C ALA A 191 16.37 -3.63 12.15
N ARG A 192 15.49 -2.86 11.51
CA ARG A 192 15.56 -1.39 11.47
C ARG A 192 15.49 -0.75 12.86
N ASP A 193 14.57 -1.20 13.70
CA ASP A 193 14.41 -0.73 15.09
C ASP A 193 15.66 -1.02 15.94
N ARG A 194 16.40 -2.09 15.61
CA ARG A 194 17.67 -2.46 16.26
C ARG A 194 18.90 -1.93 15.54
N SER A 195 18.74 -1.12 14.49
CA SER A 195 19.83 -0.65 13.62
C SER A 195 20.70 -1.79 13.07
N LEU A 196 20.10 -2.94 12.81
CA LEU A 196 20.71 -4.11 12.16
C LEU A 196 20.47 -4.06 10.64
N PRO A 197 21.31 -4.73 9.83
CA PRO A 197 21.04 -4.89 8.40
C PRO A 197 19.71 -5.59 8.18
N GLU A 198 18.92 -5.08 7.24
CA GLU A 198 17.62 -5.65 6.89
C GLU A 198 17.81 -7.06 6.28
N PRO A 199 17.03 -8.07 6.72
CA PRO A 199 17.08 -9.39 6.13
C PRO A 199 16.61 -9.33 4.67
N THR A 200 17.30 -10.05 3.79
CA THR A 200 16.83 -10.30 2.43
C THR A 200 16.10 -11.63 2.39
N PHE A 201 15.09 -11.73 1.52
CA PHE A 201 14.26 -12.91 1.38
C PHE A 201 14.26 -13.43 -0.07
N GLY A 202 13.98 -14.73 -0.22
CA GLY A 202 13.69 -15.39 -1.49
C GLY A 202 14.79 -15.25 -2.53
N LEU A 203 14.45 -14.79 -3.74
CA LEU A 203 15.41 -14.70 -4.84
C LEU A 203 16.54 -13.69 -4.55
N HIS A 204 16.29 -12.70 -3.70
CA HIS A 204 17.26 -11.69 -3.34
C HIS A 204 18.31 -12.18 -2.33
N GLU A 205 18.10 -13.32 -1.68
CA GLU A 205 19.11 -13.94 -0.82
C GLU A 205 20.35 -14.40 -1.61
N GLY A 206 20.22 -14.61 -2.92
CA GLY A 206 21.31 -15.12 -3.76
C GLY A 206 21.79 -16.52 -3.33
N ARG A 207 20.97 -17.24 -2.57
CA ARG A 207 21.27 -18.59 -2.09
C ARG A 207 20.85 -19.62 -3.13
N ASP A 208 21.77 -20.51 -3.48
CA ASP A 208 21.46 -21.64 -4.34
C ASP A 208 20.52 -22.61 -3.62
N GLY A 209 19.36 -22.87 -4.21
CA GLY A 209 18.36 -23.75 -3.62
C GLY A 209 16.99 -23.67 -4.29
N VAL A 210 16.03 -24.39 -3.73
CA VAL A 210 14.62 -24.32 -4.14
C VAL A 210 13.89 -23.37 -3.19
N ILE A 211 13.29 -22.31 -3.74
CA ILE A 211 12.40 -21.45 -2.96
C ILE A 211 11.14 -22.24 -2.65
N ILE A 212 10.93 -22.50 -1.37
CA ILE A 212 9.71 -23.08 -0.86
C ILE A 212 8.85 -21.91 -0.40
N GLY A 213 7.88 -21.52 -1.22
CA GLY A 213 6.88 -20.53 -0.83
C GLY A 213 6.23 -20.94 0.49
N ARG A 214 5.87 -19.96 1.31
CA ARG A 214 5.44 -20.18 2.71
C ARG A 214 4.17 -21.01 2.74
N LYS A 215 4.31 -22.34 2.75
CA LYS A 215 3.25 -23.23 3.25
C LYS A 215 3.08 -22.86 4.72
N SER A 216 1.85 -22.94 5.22
CA SER A 216 1.46 -22.68 6.62
C SER A 216 2.22 -23.58 7.62
N LEU A 217 3.54 -23.44 7.72
CA LEU A 217 4.48 -24.27 8.47
C LEU A 217 4.93 -23.61 9.77
N GLY A 218 4.32 -22.49 10.15
CA GLY A 218 4.54 -21.85 11.44
C GLY A 218 3.29 -21.10 11.86
N GLU A 219 2.79 -21.38 13.06
CA GLU A 219 1.56 -20.82 13.63
C GLU A 219 1.70 -19.33 14.04
N GLU A 220 2.90 -18.75 14.00
CA GLU A 220 3.17 -17.54 14.79
C GLU A 220 2.74 -16.22 14.13
N VAL A 221 2.81 -16.09 12.80
CA VAL A 221 2.46 -14.83 12.10
C VAL A 221 1.60 -15.12 10.88
N GLN A 222 0.28 -15.16 11.06
CA GLN A 222 -0.67 -15.35 9.97
C GLN A 222 -1.15 -14.01 9.40
N GLY A 223 -0.91 -13.78 8.11
CA GLY A 223 -1.40 -12.61 7.40
C GLY A 223 -0.53 -12.25 6.20
N VAL A 224 -1.10 -11.46 5.30
CA VAL A 224 -0.39 -10.90 4.15
C VAL A 224 -0.42 -9.38 4.24
N VAL A 225 0.69 -8.76 3.85
CA VAL A 225 0.78 -7.31 3.70
C VAL A 225 0.38 -6.96 2.28
N VAL A 226 -0.48 -5.95 2.16
CA VAL A 226 -1.01 -5.46 0.90
C VAL A 226 -0.70 -3.97 0.81
N GLU A 227 0.29 -3.63 -0.01
CA GLU A 227 0.50 -2.25 -0.43
C GLU A 227 -0.49 -1.95 -1.56
N MET A 228 -1.45 -1.09 -1.25
CA MET A 228 -2.52 -0.69 -2.15
C MET A 228 -2.18 0.65 -2.80
N GLU A 229 -2.24 0.72 -4.12
CA GLU A 229 -2.29 1.95 -4.90
C GLU A 229 -3.64 2.07 -5.61
N ILE A 230 -4.46 3.06 -5.28
CA ILE A 230 -5.71 3.37 -6.01
C ILE A 230 -5.58 4.70 -6.72
N ARG A 231 -5.85 4.71 -8.03
CA ARG A 231 -5.83 5.93 -8.85
C ARG A 231 -7.18 6.61 -8.83
N ARG A 232 -7.21 7.87 -8.38
CA ARG A 232 -8.42 8.70 -8.40
C ARG A 232 -8.72 9.17 -9.81
N LYS A 233 -9.94 9.65 -10.02
CA LYS A 233 -10.36 10.29 -11.28
C LYS A 233 -9.50 11.52 -11.64
N SER A 234 -8.87 12.16 -10.66
CA SER A 234 -7.92 13.26 -10.87
C SER A 234 -6.55 12.83 -11.36
N GLY A 235 -6.29 11.52 -11.50
CA GLY A 235 -4.97 10.95 -11.83
C GLY A 235 -4.04 10.79 -10.63
N ARG A 236 -4.34 11.41 -9.47
CA ARG A 236 -3.53 11.23 -8.25
C ARG A 236 -3.76 9.84 -7.64
N GLY A 237 -2.68 9.15 -7.33
CA GLY A 237 -2.69 7.87 -6.62
C GLY A 237 -2.82 8.06 -5.10
N VAL A 238 -3.58 7.18 -4.45
CA VAL A 238 -3.57 6.99 -2.99
C VAL A 238 -2.81 5.70 -2.71
N ARG A 239 -1.75 5.80 -1.90
CA ARG A 239 -0.99 4.64 -1.42
C ARG A 239 -1.22 4.43 0.05
N GLU A 240 -1.41 3.18 0.45
CA GLU A 240 -1.52 2.76 1.84
C GLU A 240 -1.06 1.31 1.98
N VAL A 241 -0.48 0.96 3.13
CA VAL A 241 -0.04 -0.40 3.43
C VAL A 241 -0.95 -1.00 4.49
N LEU A 242 -1.61 -2.11 4.14
CA LEU A 242 -2.59 -2.78 4.98
C LEU A 242 -2.17 -4.22 5.27
N VAL A 243 -2.71 -4.79 6.33
CA VAL A 243 -2.58 -6.20 6.67
C VAL A 243 -3.93 -6.87 6.48
N LEU A 244 -3.93 -7.99 5.75
CA LEU A 244 -5.05 -8.89 5.61
C LEU A 244 -4.74 -10.19 6.35
N ALA A 245 -5.44 -10.42 7.46
CA ALA A 245 -5.29 -11.63 8.26
C ALA A 245 -6.51 -12.56 8.11
N PRO A 246 -6.32 -13.89 8.02
CA PRO A 246 -7.42 -14.84 7.96
C PRO A 246 -8.22 -14.86 9.28
N SER A 247 -9.47 -15.32 9.24
CA SER A 247 -10.33 -15.41 10.43
C SER A 247 -9.78 -16.29 11.55
N SER A 248 -8.92 -17.25 11.21
CA SER A 248 -8.26 -18.16 12.17
C SER A 248 -7.05 -17.54 12.85
N ALA A 249 -6.55 -16.39 12.37
CA ALA A 249 -5.39 -15.76 12.96
C ALA A 249 -5.75 -15.28 14.37
N SER A 250 -5.12 -15.87 15.38
CA SER A 250 -5.16 -15.39 16.75
C SER A 250 -4.43 -14.05 16.84
N LEU A 251 -5.15 -12.95 16.58
CA LEU A 251 -4.73 -11.67 17.12
C LEU A 251 -4.81 -11.78 18.64
N PRO A 252 -3.78 -11.37 19.40
CA PRO A 252 -3.77 -11.51 20.85
C PRO A 252 -5.03 -10.85 21.45
N SER A 253 -5.80 -11.67 22.17
CA SER A 253 -7.13 -11.35 22.71
C SER A 253 -7.11 -10.28 23.82
N SER A 254 -5.93 -9.84 24.26
CA SER A 254 -5.73 -8.75 25.22
C SER A 254 -6.01 -7.34 24.65
N LEU A 255 -6.29 -7.21 23.35
CA LEU A 255 -6.41 -5.91 22.66
C LEU A 255 -7.82 -5.60 22.11
N GLU A 256 -8.80 -6.50 22.28
CA GLU A 256 -10.21 -6.21 21.91
C GLU A 256 -10.92 -5.31 22.95
N ALA A 257 -10.34 -5.14 24.14
CA ALA A 257 -10.91 -4.33 25.23
C ALA A 257 -10.16 -3.02 25.55
N GLY A 258 -8.94 -2.82 25.02
CA GLY A 258 -8.14 -1.61 25.21
C GLY A 258 -7.99 -0.85 23.90
N GLY A 259 -8.88 0.11 23.65
CA GLY A 259 -9.05 0.73 22.34
C GLY A 259 -7.77 1.36 21.77
N LYS A 260 -7.27 0.83 20.65
CA LYS A 260 -6.38 1.53 19.70
C LYS A 260 -6.29 0.83 18.33
N MET A 261 -6.54 -0.48 18.22
CA MET A 261 -6.58 -1.17 16.92
C MET A 261 -7.95 -0.98 16.23
N ARG A 262 -7.99 -0.19 15.15
CA ARG A 262 -9.18 -0.08 14.29
C ARG A 262 -9.19 -1.25 13.30
N VAL A 263 -9.60 -2.42 13.77
CA VAL A 263 -9.85 -3.56 12.88
C VAL A 263 -11.11 -3.29 12.07
N GLY A 264 -10.96 -3.21 10.77
CA GLY A 264 -12.08 -3.26 9.85
C GLY A 264 -12.58 -4.70 9.70
N PRO A 265 -13.90 -4.94 9.69
CA PRO A 265 -14.43 -6.26 9.41
C PRO A 265 -14.00 -6.72 8.00
N GLY A 266 -13.33 -7.86 7.95
CA GLY A 266 -13.09 -8.61 6.73
C GLY A 266 -14.32 -9.44 6.33
N ALA A 267 -14.29 -10.10 5.17
CA ALA A 267 -15.31 -11.08 4.83
C ALA A 267 -15.09 -12.40 5.57
N ALA A 268 -16.18 -13.05 5.98
CA ALA A 268 -16.16 -14.35 6.66
C ALA A 268 -15.20 -14.42 7.87
N GLY A 269 -15.07 -13.31 8.61
CA GLY A 269 -14.26 -13.22 9.82
C GLY A 269 -12.79 -12.82 9.59
N SER A 270 -12.35 -12.59 8.36
CA SER A 270 -11.02 -12.00 8.11
C SER A 270 -10.90 -10.64 8.80
N LYS A 271 -9.68 -10.22 9.12
CA LYS A 271 -9.40 -8.97 9.83
C LYS A 271 -8.49 -8.10 8.97
N ILE A 272 -8.86 -6.82 8.84
CA ILE A 272 -8.10 -5.83 8.06
C ILE A 272 -7.69 -4.68 8.99
N CYS A 273 -6.42 -4.35 8.99
CA CYS A 273 -5.89 -3.17 9.68
C CYS A 273 -4.80 -2.50 8.86
N LEU A 274 -4.41 -1.28 9.24
CA LEU A 274 -3.21 -0.65 8.70
C LEU A 274 -1.97 -1.36 9.25
N LEU A 275 -0.89 -1.39 8.48
CA LEU A 275 0.36 -2.01 8.93
C LEU A 275 0.88 -1.39 10.23
N ASP A 276 0.82 -0.07 10.35
CA ASP A 276 1.23 0.67 11.55
C ASP A 276 0.39 0.35 12.80
N ASP A 277 -0.86 -0.12 12.60
CA ASP A 277 -1.76 -0.47 13.70
C ASP A 277 -1.65 -1.96 14.09
N HIS A 278 -0.86 -2.77 13.36
CA HIS A 278 -0.71 -4.20 13.63
C HIS A 278 0.21 -4.43 14.84
N PRO A 279 -0.15 -5.25 15.84
CA PRO A 279 0.60 -5.34 17.11
C PRO A 279 2.06 -5.78 16.98
N LEU A 280 2.38 -6.66 16.02
CA LEU A 280 3.76 -7.09 15.77
C LEU A 280 4.60 -6.04 15.00
N TYR A 281 3.94 -5.05 14.42
CA TYR A 281 4.57 -3.99 13.63
C TYR A 281 4.44 -2.62 14.30
N ALA A 282 3.51 -2.39 15.23
CA ALA A 282 3.42 -1.13 15.95
C ALA A 282 4.70 -0.91 16.76
N ALA A 283 5.17 0.34 16.85
CA ALA A 283 6.24 0.66 17.78
C ALA A 283 5.77 0.31 19.20
N PRO A 284 6.63 -0.26 20.07
CA PRO A 284 6.28 -0.43 21.47
C PRO A 284 5.86 0.93 22.01
N GLU A 285 4.70 1.00 22.66
CA GLU A 285 4.34 2.19 23.41
C GLU A 285 5.46 2.41 24.43
N VAL A 286 6.22 3.49 24.28
CA VAL A 286 7.05 4.02 25.36
C VAL A 286 6.03 4.37 26.43
N GLY A 287 5.84 3.45 27.38
CA GLY A 287 4.79 3.58 28.37
C GLY A 287 5.05 4.83 29.19
N ASP A 288 4.09 5.75 29.20
CA ASP A 288 3.84 6.58 30.37
C ASP A 288 3.64 5.61 31.54
N GLY A 289 4.68 5.46 32.35
CA GLY A 289 4.70 4.57 33.50
C GLY A 289 3.72 5.06 34.55
N GLN A 290 2.52 4.51 34.57
CA GLN A 290 1.62 4.65 35.71
C GLN A 290 1.75 3.41 36.60
N GLY A 291 2.59 3.52 37.64
CA GLY A 291 2.75 2.45 38.62
C GLY A 291 3.78 2.73 39.72
N ALA A 292 3.40 3.60 40.67
CA ALA A 292 3.86 3.70 42.06
C ALA A 292 4.97 4.73 42.43
N MET A 293 4.48 5.81 43.05
CA MET A 293 5.02 6.60 44.18
C MET A 293 6.30 7.43 43.98
N ASP A 294 6.12 8.74 44.21
CA ASP A 294 7.09 9.78 44.61
C ASP A 294 8.47 9.75 43.95
N ASP A 295 8.65 10.59 42.94
CA ASP A 295 9.60 11.71 43.00
C ASP A 295 9.30 12.66 41.82
N GLU A 296 8.96 13.92 42.14
CA GLU A 296 8.92 15.02 41.17
C GLU A 296 10.36 15.31 40.72
N ASP A 297 10.56 15.51 39.42
CA ASP A 297 11.80 15.98 38.74
C ASP A 297 12.74 14.94 38.07
N GLU A 298 12.22 13.87 37.48
CA GLU A 298 12.98 13.12 36.46
C GLU A 298 12.30 13.19 35.09
N GLU A 299 12.72 14.20 34.29
CA GLU A 299 12.50 14.20 32.85
C GLU A 299 13.10 12.93 32.23
N PRO A 300 12.47 12.32 31.21
CA PRO A 300 13.01 11.11 30.59
C PRO A 300 14.40 11.39 30.01
N GLU A 301 15.40 10.58 30.39
CA GLU A 301 16.76 10.62 29.83
C GLU A 301 16.75 10.30 28.33
N SER A 302 16.38 11.28 27.51
CA SER A 302 16.77 11.36 26.12
C SER A 302 18.30 11.40 26.07
N THR A 303 18.92 10.55 25.26
CA THR A 303 20.39 10.46 25.10
C THR A 303 21.03 11.79 24.64
N PHE A 304 20.21 12.76 24.24
CA PHE A 304 20.62 14.14 24.00
C PHE A 304 19.63 15.10 24.65
N SER A 305 19.99 15.61 25.83
CA SER A 305 19.33 16.75 26.46
C SER A 305 19.79 18.02 25.74
N LEU A 306 18.98 18.50 24.78
CA LEU A 306 19.22 19.77 24.06
C LEU A 306 18.74 21.00 24.86
N GLY A 307 18.14 20.78 26.03
CA GLY A 307 17.76 21.84 26.96
C GLY A 307 18.97 22.35 27.75
N LEU A 308 19.02 23.66 27.98
CA LEU A 308 19.93 24.21 28.97
C LEU A 308 19.40 23.85 30.36
N THR A 309 20.24 23.26 31.20
CA THR A 309 19.93 23.08 32.62
C THR A 309 19.62 24.43 33.27
N GLU A 310 18.85 24.45 34.36
CA GLU A 310 18.51 25.71 35.04
C GLU A 310 19.74 26.53 35.45
N LYS A 311 20.86 25.85 35.75
CA LYS A 311 22.15 26.49 36.01
C LYS A 311 22.70 27.18 34.76
N GLN A 312 22.73 26.50 33.62
CA GLN A 312 23.18 27.09 32.35
C GLN A 312 22.27 28.22 31.87
N LYS A 313 20.96 28.15 32.16
CA LYS A 313 20.01 29.22 31.87
C LYS A 313 20.29 30.45 32.73
N LYS A 314 20.52 30.29 34.04
CA LYS A 314 20.93 31.37 34.95
C LYS A 314 22.27 31.98 34.56
N ASP A 315 23.24 31.16 34.16
CA ASP A 315 24.54 31.64 33.72
C ASP A 315 24.40 32.45 32.43
N ARG A 316 23.61 31.99 31.46
CA ARG A 316 23.29 32.75 30.23
C ARG A 316 22.61 34.08 30.52
N GLU A 317 21.65 34.10 31.44
CA GLU A 317 20.93 35.32 31.85
C GLU A 317 21.83 36.29 32.65
N GLY A 318 22.87 35.78 33.32
CA GLY A 318 23.86 36.57 34.05
C GLY A 318 25.01 37.13 33.20
N VAL A 319 25.14 36.72 31.93
CA VAL A 319 26.16 37.28 31.02
C VAL A 319 25.73 38.67 30.57
N VAL A 320 26.32 39.70 31.18
CA VAL A 320 26.17 41.09 30.73
C VAL A 320 27.08 41.32 29.53
N LEU A 321 26.49 41.25 28.33
CA LEU A 321 27.18 41.61 27.10
C LEU A 321 27.24 43.14 26.95
N PRO A 322 28.41 43.72 26.62
CA PRO A 322 28.50 45.13 26.25
C PRO A 322 27.53 45.43 25.09
N TYR A 323 26.73 46.49 25.23
CA TYR A 323 25.78 46.99 24.22
C TYR A 323 24.53 46.14 23.93
N PHE A 324 24.25 45.07 24.69
CA PHE A 324 23.03 44.26 24.52
C PHE A 324 21.73 45.03 24.81
N ASP A 325 21.79 45.98 25.76
CA ASP A 325 20.68 46.89 26.08
C ASP A 325 20.30 47.83 24.92
N ALA A 326 21.18 48.00 23.93
CA ALA A 326 20.86 48.80 22.74
C ALA A 326 19.91 48.07 21.78
N GLN A 327 19.80 46.74 21.88
CA GLN A 327 19.00 45.91 20.98
C GLN A 327 17.56 45.70 21.47
N SER A 328 17.31 45.86 22.78
CA SER A 328 16.01 45.67 23.43
C SER A 328 15.11 46.92 23.44
N GLY A 329 15.49 47.97 22.70
CA GLY A 329 14.59 49.08 22.35
C GLY A 329 14.63 50.31 23.27
N GLY A 330 15.67 50.45 24.11
CA GLY A 330 15.80 51.60 25.02
C GLY A 330 17.08 52.45 24.90
N GLY A 331 18.10 51.98 24.18
CA GLY A 331 19.38 52.67 24.04
C GLY A 331 19.68 53.11 22.60
N ASP A 332 19.95 54.39 22.38
CA ASP A 332 20.30 54.99 21.07
C ASP A 332 21.69 54.56 20.55
N GLY A 333 22.26 53.48 21.09
CA GLY A 333 23.66 53.07 20.92
C GLY A 333 23.93 52.00 19.86
N GLY A 334 22.97 51.70 18.97
CA GLY A 334 23.07 50.60 18.00
C GLY A 334 22.92 50.99 16.53
N ARG A 335 22.86 52.28 16.18
CA ARG A 335 22.75 52.70 14.78
C ARG A 335 24.11 52.61 14.10
N ILE A 336 24.28 51.61 13.24
CA ILE A 336 25.41 51.57 12.30
C ILE A 336 25.12 52.62 11.23
N LEU A 337 25.80 53.76 11.30
CA LEU A 337 25.81 54.77 10.25
C LEU A 337 26.89 54.40 9.25
N TYR A 338 26.46 53.93 8.07
CA TYR A 338 27.35 53.76 6.94
C TYR A 338 27.56 55.13 6.27
N GLU A 339 28.76 55.70 6.41
CA GLU A 339 29.20 56.81 5.58
C GLU A 339 29.88 56.24 4.33
N MET A 340 29.26 56.49 3.18
CA MET A 340 29.73 56.00 1.89
C MET A 340 31.12 56.57 1.58
N GLY A 341 32.09 55.68 1.36
CA GLY A 341 33.46 56.06 1.05
C GLY A 341 33.54 56.59 -0.38
N ARG A 342 34.46 57.54 -0.64
CA ARG A 342 34.72 58.04 -2.00
C ARG A 342 35.30 56.96 -2.94
N GLU A 343 35.69 55.82 -2.37
CA GLU A 343 36.23 54.64 -3.04
C GLU A 343 35.17 53.56 -3.29
N ASP A 344 33.93 53.74 -2.81
CA ASP A 344 32.82 52.82 -3.12
C ASP A 344 32.30 53.09 -4.55
N ASP A 345 32.61 52.17 -5.46
CA ASP A 345 32.21 52.12 -6.86
C ASP A 345 30.78 51.57 -7.01
N TRP A 346 29.82 52.24 -6.37
CA TRP A 346 28.40 51.92 -6.52
C TRP A 346 27.93 52.19 -7.96
N ASP A 347 27.80 51.13 -8.76
CA ASP A 347 27.29 51.19 -10.14
C ASP A 347 25.75 51.21 -10.14
N PRO A 348 25.11 52.30 -10.59
CA PRO A 348 23.64 52.40 -10.61
C PRO A 348 22.93 51.46 -11.61
N GLU A 349 23.63 50.69 -12.43
CA GLU A 349 23.03 49.74 -13.40
C GLU A 349 22.80 48.31 -12.87
N GLU A 350 23.27 47.94 -11.68
CA GLU A 350 23.23 46.52 -11.23
C GLU A 350 21.88 46.06 -10.62
N ASP A 351 20.95 46.97 -10.33
CA ASP A 351 19.71 46.69 -9.59
C ASP A 351 18.41 46.65 -10.44
N GLU A 352 18.49 46.48 -11.76
CA GLU A 352 17.31 46.11 -12.58
C GLU A 352 17.33 44.62 -12.95
N ILE A 353 16.99 43.74 -11.99
CA ILE A 353 16.49 42.38 -12.29
C ILE A 353 15.32 41.97 -11.38
#